data_AF-A0A954EX27-F1
#
_entry.id   AF-A0A954EX27-F1
#
_cell.length_a   1.000
_cell.length_b   1.000
_cell.length_c   1.000
_cell.angle_alpha   90.00
_cell.angle_beta   90.00
_cell.angle_gamma   90.00
#
_symmetry.space_group_name_H-M   'P 1'
#
loop_
_entity.id
_entity.type
_entity.pdbx_description
1 polymer ?
#
loop_
_entity_poly.entity_id
_entity_poly.type
_entity_poly.pdbx_seq_one_letter_code
_entity_poly.pdbx_strand_id
1 'polypeptide(L)' 'MALNKKQKKQIDVLRKKIQGLQQQLAGAKKQPDDPAEIPRLEKEIEACKAQIATIEKEG' A
#
# COMPACT_ATOMS: atom_id res chain seq x y z
N MET A 1 11.40 -13.93 -15.16
CA MET A 1 11.90 -12.70 -15.82
C MET A 1 12.32 -11.74 -14.71
N ALA A 2 13.19 -10.78 -14.99
CA ALA A 2 13.77 -9.91 -13.96
C ALA A 2 13.13 -8.52 -14.05
N LEU A 3 12.42 -8.13 -12.98
CA LEU A 3 11.83 -6.80 -12.81
C LEU A 3 12.74 -5.68 -13.32
N ASN A 4 12.20 -4.86 -14.23
CA ASN A 4 12.89 -3.71 -14.79
C ASN A 4 13.17 -2.64 -13.71
N LYS A 5 14.20 -1.81 -13.89
CA LYS A 5 14.56 -0.70 -13.00
C LYS A 5 13.39 0.26 -12.76
N LYS A 6 12.50 0.45 -13.75
CA LYS A 6 11.26 1.23 -13.61
C LYS A 6 10.26 0.54 -12.68
N GLN A 7 10.02 -0.75 -12.87
CA GLN A 7 9.10 -1.54 -12.04
C GLN A 7 9.58 -1.62 -10.59
N LYS A 8 10.89 -1.84 -10.37
CA LYS A 8 11.48 -1.82 -9.01
C LYS A 8 11.23 -0.47 -8.30
N LYS A 9 11.49 0.65 -8.98
CA LYS A 9 11.19 1.98 -8.44
C LYS A 9 9.70 2.17 -8.14
N GLN A 10 8.83 1.66 -9.00
CA GLN A 10 7.39 1.76 -8.82
C GLN A 10 6.92 0.95 -7.60
N ILE A 11 7.47 -0.26 -7.41
CA ILE A 11 7.26 -1.07 -6.21
C ILE A 11 7.78 -0.33 -4.97
N ASP A 12 8.97 0.26 -5.00
CA ASP A 12 9.51 1.04 -3.88
C ASP A 12 8.60 2.22 -3.49
N VAL A 13 8.08 2.96 -4.47
CA VAL A 13 7.13 4.06 -4.22
C VAL A 13 5.84 3.54 -3.61
N LEU A 14 5.27 2.45 -4.15
CA LEU A 14 4.05 1.83 -3.62
C LEU A 14 4.27 1.29 -2.20
N ARG A 15 5.44 0.68 -1.91
CA ARG A 15 5.81 0.21 -0.57
C ARG A 15 5.91 1.37 0.42
N LYS A 16 6.53 2.49 0.06
CA LYS A 16 6.55 3.70 0.90
C LYS A 16 5.14 4.23 1.16
N LYS A 17 4.27 4.23 0.14
CA LYS A 17 2.87 4.64 0.29
C LYS A 17 2.12 3.73 1.27
N ILE A 18 2.31 2.42 1.16
CA ILE A 18 1.74 1.43 2.10
C ILE A 18 2.23 1.69 3.53
N GLN A 19 3.51 1.96 3.75
CA GLN A 19 4.03 2.26 5.09
C GLN A 19 3.36 3.49 5.71
N GLY A 20 3.15 4.56 4.93
CA GLY A 20 2.41 5.74 5.39
C GLY A 20 0.96 5.41 5.75
N LEU A 21 0.25 4.69 4.87
CA LEU A 21 -1.13 4.25 5.11
C LEU A 21 -1.25 3.34 6.34
N GLN A 22 -0.27 2.45 6.56
CA GLN A 22 -0.22 1.60 7.75
C GLN A 22 -0.03 2.39 9.05
N GLN A 23 0.79 3.45 9.03
CA GLN A 23 0.95 4.34 10.18
C GLN A 23 -0.34 5.12 10.47
N GLN A 24 -1.01 5.63 9.42
CA GLN A 24 -2.31 6.28 9.55
C GLN A 24 -3.35 5.31 10.13
N LEU A 25 -3.37 4.07 9.62
CA LEU A 25 -4.27 3.03 10.12
C LEU A 25 -3.97 2.64 11.57
N ALA A 26 -2.71 2.59 11.97
CA ALA A 26 -2.33 2.34 13.36
C ALA A 26 -2.78 3.49 14.27
N GLY A 27 -2.69 4.74 13.81
CA GLY A 27 -3.24 5.91 14.50
C GLY A 27 -4.77 5.83 14.63
N ALA A 28 -5.45 5.60 13.51
CA ALA A 28 -6.92 5.48 13.45
C ALA A 28 -7.44 4.28 14.26
N LYS A 29 -6.71 3.17 14.34
CA LYS A 29 -7.07 2.04 15.22
C LYS A 29 -6.86 2.37 16.71
N LYS A 30 -5.91 3.24 17.04
CA LYS A 30 -5.57 3.58 18.42
C LYS A 30 -6.51 4.63 19.01
N GLN A 31 -6.91 5.62 18.21
CA GLN A 31 -7.98 6.56 18.52
C GLN A 31 -8.90 6.65 17.30
N PRO A 32 -9.94 5.80 17.25
CA PRO A 32 -10.91 5.83 16.16
C PRO A 32 -11.83 7.04 16.35
N ASP A 33 -11.40 8.20 15.86
CA ASP A 33 -12.28 9.36 15.73
C ASP A 33 -13.34 9.10 14.64
N ASP A 34 -12.97 8.40 13.57
CA ASP A 34 -13.88 8.00 12.50
C ASP A 34 -13.69 6.52 12.10
N PRO A 35 -14.62 5.62 12.50
CA PRO A 35 -14.49 4.19 12.22
C PRO A 35 -14.60 3.86 10.72
N ALA A 36 -15.05 4.79 9.87
CA ALA A 36 -15.08 4.63 8.42
C ALA A 36 -13.70 4.83 7.76
N GLU A 37 -12.74 5.43 8.46
CA GLU A 37 -11.40 5.70 7.94
C GLU A 37 -10.54 4.42 7.90
N ILE A 38 -10.68 3.54 8.90
CA ILE A 38 -9.98 2.25 8.97
C ILE A 38 -10.23 1.39 7.71
N PRO A 39 -11.48 1.07 7.31
CA PRO A 39 -11.72 0.26 6.13
C PRO A 39 -11.34 0.97 4.82
N ARG A 40 -11.31 2.32 4.79
CA ARG A 40 -10.78 3.07 3.64
C ARG A 40 -9.27 2.86 3.49
N LEU A 41 -8.53 3.02 4.58
CA LEU A 41 -7.08 2.83 4.62
C LEU A 41 -6.71 1.37 4.29
N GLU A 42 -7.46 0.38 4.82
CA GLU A 42 -7.26 -1.03 4.45
C GLU A 42 -7.46 -1.28 2.96
N LYS A 43 -8.53 -0.74 2.37
CA LYS A 43 -8.77 -0.85 0.92
C LYS A 43 -7.65 -0.21 0.09
N GLU A 44 -7.14 0.96 0.48
CA GLU A 44 -6.02 1.59 -0.22
C GLU A 44 -4.73 0.77 -0.10
N ILE A 45 -4.45 0.19 1.07
CA ILE A 45 -3.30 -0.70 1.27
C ILE A 45 -3.43 -1.94 0.39
N GLU A 46 -4.60 -2.57 0.35
CA GLU A 46 -4.86 -3.73 -0.52
C GLU A 46 -4.72 -3.38 -2.00
N ALA A 47 -5.26 -2.24 -2.44
CA ALA A 47 -5.10 -1.76 -3.81
C ALA A 47 -3.63 -1.53 -4.19
N CYS A 48 -2.82 -0.98 -3.27
CA CYS A 48 -1.39 -0.80 -3.49
C CYS A 48 -0.64 -2.15 -3.52
N LYS A 49 -1.01 -3.11 -2.65
CA LYS A 49 -0.42 -4.46 -2.66
C LYS A 49 -0.77 -5.22 -3.93
N ALA A 50 -2.02 -5.13 -4.40
CA ALA A 50 -2.46 -5.73 -5.65
C ALA A 50 -1.66 -5.18 -6.83
N GLN A 51 -1.44 -3.86 -6.88
CA GLN A 51 -0.59 -3.24 -7.91
C GLN A 51 0.85 -3.76 -7.87
N ILE A 52 1.45 -3.91 -6.68
CA ILE A 52 2.79 -4.52 -6.54
C ILE A 52 2.78 -5.95 -7.09
N ALA A 53 1.80 -6.77 -6.71
CA ALA A 53 1.69 -8.15 -7.15
C ALA A 53 1.50 -8.27 -8.67
N THR A 54 0.75 -7.36 -9.30
CA THR A 54 0.63 -7.27 -10.76
C THR A 54 1.97 -6.95 -11.40
N ILE A 55 2.68 -5.93 -10.89
CA ILE A 55 4.00 -5.54 -11.40
C ILE A 55 5.02 -6.68 -11.24
N GLU A 56 4.97 -7.43 -10.14
CA GLU A 56 5.82 -8.61 -9.90
C GLU A 56 5.45 -9.79 -10.81
N LYS A 57 4.18 -9.97 -11.17
CA LYS A 57 3.73 -10.98 -12.14
C LYS A 57 4.07 -10.63 -13.59
N GLU A 58 4.03 -9.36 -13.94
CA GLU A 58 4.33 -8.86 -15.29
C GLU A 58 5.83 -8.70 -15.58
N GLY A 59 6.68 -8.69 -14.55
CA GLY A 59 8.14 -8.47 -14.64
C GLY A 59 8.99 -9.72 -14.62
#